data_AF-Q5BTN1-F1
#
_entry.id   AF-Q5BTN1-F1
#
_cell.length_a   1.000
_cell.length_b   1.000
_cell.length_c   1.000
_cell.angle_alpha   90.00
_cell.angle_beta   90.00
_cell.angle_gamma   90.00
#
_symmetry.space_group_name_H-M   'P 1'
#
loop_
_entity.id
_entity.type
_entity.pdbx_description
1 polymer ?
#
loop_
_entity_poly.entity_id
_entity_poly.type
_entity_poly.pdbx_seq_one_letter_code
_entity_poly.pdbx_strand_id
1 'polypeptide(L)' 'MGLALTEEESSLSDKLRLKTIMHKWLPAGDTLLEMICIHLPSPVTSQQYRVEMLYEGPMEDEAAIAMKNCDQNGPLM' A
#
# COMPACT_ATOMS: atom_id res chain seq x y z
N MET A 1 8.57 -23.00 15.24
CA MET A 1 8.76 -21.54 15.17
C MET A 1 8.96 -21.04 16.58
N GLY A 2 10.20 -20.76 16.98
CA GLY A 2 10.56 -20.36 18.34
C GLY A 2 10.48 -18.85 18.50
N LEU A 3 9.43 -18.36 19.15
CA LEU A 3 9.33 -16.98 19.59
C LEU A 3 9.99 -16.84 20.94
N ALA A 4 11.04 -16.02 21.03
CA ALA A 4 11.65 -15.67 22.30
C ALA A 4 10.85 -14.52 22.94
N LEU A 5 10.26 -14.80 24.11
CA LEU A 5 9.68 -13.79 24.98
C LEU A 5 10.66 -13.45 26.09
N THR A 6 10.74 -12.18 26.46
CA THR A 6 11.46 -11.79 27.68
C THR A 6 10.66 -12.20 28.91
N GLU A 7 11.29 -12.20 30.09
CA GLU A 7 10.58 -12.44 31.36
C GLU A 7 9.49 -11.40 31.59
N GLU A 8 9.77 -10.14 31.27
CA GLU A 8 8.83 -9.03 31.37
C GLU A 8 7.61 -9.27 30.47
N GLU A 9 7.81 -9.68 29.21
CA GLU A 9 6.72 -9.99 28.27
C GLU A 9 5.89 -11.20 28.72
N SER A 10 6.55 -12.19 29.34
CA SER A 10 5.90 -13.39 29.88
C SER A 10 5.05 -13.07 31.13
N SER A 11 5.43 -12.04 31.89
CA SER A 11 4.72 -11.56 33.08
C SER A 11 3.52 -10.65 32.78
N LEU A 12 3.31 -10.24 31.52
CA LEU A 12 2.19 -9.39 31.11
C LEU A 12 0.85 -10.08 31.30
N SER A 13 -0.23 -9.31 31.50
CA SER A 13 -1.59 -9.84 31.52
C SER A 13 -1.94 -10.56 30.21
N ASP A 14 -2.84 -11.55 30.26
CA ASP A 14 -3.07 -12.47 29.14
C ASP A 14 -3.42 -11.77 27.82
N LYS A 15 -4.26 -10.72 27.88
CA LYS A 15 -4.61 -9.91 26.70
C LYS A 15 -3.38 -9.22 26.09
N LEU A 16 -2.52 -8.67 26.94
CA LEU A 16 -1.34 -7.93 26.49
C LEU A 16 -0.26 -8.89 25.99
N ARG A 17 -0.08 -10.03 26.66
CA ARG A 17 0.82 -11.11 26.25
C ARG A 17 0.45 -11.67 24.87
N LEU A 18 -0.85 -11.93 24.63
CA LEU A 18 -1.34 -12.34 23.32
C LEU A 18 -1.01 -11.30 22.23
N LYS A 19 -1.23 -10.01 22.52
CA LYS A 19 -0.89 -8.93 21.59
C LYS A 19 0.60 -8.91 21.26
N THR A 20 1.48 -9.04 22.26
CA THR A 20 2.93 -9.06 22.07
C THR A 20 3.38 -10.26 21.24
N ILE A 21 2.87 -11.45 21.53
CA ILE A 21 3.15 -12.67 20.74
C ILE A 21 2.74 -12.45 19.29
N MET A 22 1.54 -11.95 19.04
CA MET A 22 1.02 -11.75 17.69
C MET A 22 1.82 -10.72 16.90
N HIS A 23 2.20 -9.60 17.51
CA HIS A 23 3.04 -8.61 16.85
C HIS A 23 4.41 -9.16 16.43
N LYS A 24 5.02 -10.02 17.27
CA LYS A 24 6.31 -10.66 16.96
C LYS A 24 6.17 -11.78 15.93
N TRP A 25 5.06 -12.53 15.96
CA TRP A 25 4.86 -13.68 15.10
C TRP A 25 4.44 -13.29 13.68
N LEU A 26 3.52 -12.32 13.58
CA LEU A 26 2.98 -11.82 12.32
C LEU A 26 3.00 -10.29 12.31
N PRO A 27 4.13 -9.68 11.90
CA PRO A 27 4.20 -8.25 11.68
C PRO A 27 3.17 -7.82 10.63
N ALA A 28 2.10 -7.17 11.07
CA ALA A 28 1.02 -6.74 10.19
C ALA A 28 1.50 -5.72 9.15
N GLY A 29 2.45 -4.85 9.52
CA GLY A 29 3.00 -3.83 8.62
C GLY A 29 3.64 -4.46 7.38
N ASP A 30 4.56 -5.41 7.57
CA ASP A 30 5.26 -6.07 6.47
C ASP A 30 4.29 -6.86 5.58
N THR A 31 3.36 -7.59 6.21
CA THR A 31 2.34 -8.39 5.50
C THR A 31 1.43 -7.52 4.64
N LEU A 32 0.95 -6.39 5.18
CA LEU A 32 0.09 -5.47 4.45
C LEU A 32 0.85 -4.76 3.33
N LEU A 33 2.11 -4.36 3.59
CA LEU A 33 2.96 -3.72 2.59
C LEU A 33 3.22 -4.66 1.42
N GLU A 34 3.56 -5.92 1.69
CA GLU A 34 3.78 -6.93 0.66
C GLU A 34 2.52 -7.14 -0.19
N MET A 35 1.35 -7.27 0.44
CA MET A 35 0.06 -7.37 -0.26
C MET A 35 -0.18 -6.15 -1.17
N ILE A 36 0.03 -4.93 -0.65
CA ILE A 36 -0.12 -3.68 -1.41
C ILE A 36 0.83 -3.66 -2.61
N CYS A 37 2.11 -3.96 -2.41
CA CYS A 37 3.12 -3.92 -3.47
C CYS A 37 2.90 -4.99 -4.55
N ILE A 38 2.39 -6.17 -4.19
CA ILE A 38 2.15 -7.26 -5.14
C ILE A 38 0.85 -7.05 -5.92
N HIS A 39 -0.21 -6.58 -5.27
CA HIS A 39 -1.55 -6.60 -5.86
C HIS A 39 -2.10 -5.25 -6.28
N LEU A 40 -1.66 -4.14 -5.66
CA LEU A 40 -2.11 -2.82 -6.09
C LEU A 40 -1.22 -2.31 -7.22
N PRO A 41 -1.82 -1.88 -8.35
CA PRO A 41 -1.06 -1.34 -9.47
C PRO A 41 -0.43 0.00 -9.09
N SER A 42 0.74 0.29 -9.67
CA SER A 42 1.37 1.61 -9.57
C SER A 42 0.51 2.69 -10.24
N PRO A 43 0.72 3.98 -9.95
CA PRO A 43 0.10 5.08 -10.69
C PRO A 43 0.34 4.98 -12.20
N VAL A 44 1.57 4.62 -12.62
CA VAL A 44 1.93 4.45 -14.04
C VAL A 44 1.06 3.37 -14.71
N THR A 45 0.80 2.26 -14.02
CA THR A 45 -0.06 1.18 -14.55
C THR A 45 -1.54 1.57 -14.49
N SER A 46 -1.98 2.17 -13.38
CA SER A 46 -3.40 2.41 -13.12
C SER A 46 -3.98 3.61 -13.87
N GLN A 47 -3.19 4.65 -14.09
CA GLN A 47 -3.63 5.83 -14.84
C GLN A 47 -4.03 5.50 -16.28
N GLN A 48 -3.39 4.48 -16.90
CA GLN A 48 -3.67 4.08 -18.28
C GLN A 48 -5.14 3.75 -18.54
N TYR A 49 -5.82 3.11 -17.58
CA TYR A 49 -7.24 2.73 -17.68
C TYR A 49 -8.16 3.58 -16.80
N ARG A 50 -7.61 4.33 -15.83
CA ARG A 50 -8.41 5.21 -14.96
C ARG A 50 -8.69 6.57 -15.58
N VAL A 51 -7.83 7.07 -16.45
CA VAL A 51 -7.99 8.40 -17.08
C VAL A 51 -9.35 8.55 -17.76
N GLU A 52 -9.84 7.49 -18.43
CA GLU A 52 -11.13 7.49 -19.13
C GLU A 52 -12.33 7.72 -18.21
N MET A 53 -12.20 7.39 -16.92
CA MET A 53 -13.23 7.61 -15.91
C MET A 53 -13.02 8.90 -15.11
N LEU A 54 -11.76 9.35 -14.98
CA LEU A 54 -11.39 10.48 -14.13
C LEU A 54 -11.38 11.83 -14.87
N TYR A 55 -11.13 11.81 -16.18
CA TYR A 55 -10.97 13.02 -16.98
C TYR A 55 -12.21 13.29 -17.84
N GLU A 56 -12.76 14.51 -17.74
CA GLU A 56 -13.98 14.92 -18.44
C GLU A 56 -13.72 15.61 -19.80
N GLY A 57 -12.46 15.96 -20.08
CA GLY A 57 -12.06 16.62 -21.32
C GLY A 57 -11.79 15.65 -22.49
N PRO A 58 -11.39 16.18 -23.66
CA PRO A 58 -10.97 15.36 -24.80
C PRO A 58 -9.79 14.43 -24.46
N MET A 59 -9.87 13.16 -24.84
CA MET A 59 -8.82 12.17 -24.53
C MET A 59 -7.53 12.38 -25.34
N GLU A 60 -7.60 13.21 -26.38
CA GLU A 60 -6.48 13.56 -27.26
C GLU A 60 -5.74 14.83 -26.82
N ASP A 61 -6.22 15.51 -25.77
CA ASP A 61 -5.54 16.69 -25.28
C ASP A 61 -4.32 16.36 -24.40
N GLU A 62 -3.49 17.38 -24.19
CA GLU A 62 -2.24 17.25 -23.46
C GLU A 62 -2.44 16.78 -22.01
N ALA A 63 -3.54 17.18 -21.38
CA ALA A 63 -3.85 16.85 -20.00
C ALA A 63 -4.26 15.38 -19.86
N ALA A 64 -5.14 14.88 -20.73
CA ALA A 64 -5.53 13.47 -20.79
C ALA A 64 -4.33 12.57 -21.09
N ILE A 65 -3.49 12.95 -22.05
CA ILE A 65 -2.29 12.18 -22.42
C ILE A 65 -1.29 12.15 -21.27
N ALA A 66 -1.03 13.29 -20.62
CA ALA A 66 -0.14 13.38 -19.46
C ALA A 66 -0.65 12.56 -18.27
N MET A 67 -1.95 12.65 -17.97
CA MET A 67 -2.61 11.81 -16.95
C MET A 67 -2.43 10.33 -17.27
N LYS A 68 -2.79 9.90 -18.48
CA LYS A 68 -2.69 8.50 -18.95
C LYS A 68 -1.28 7.92 -18.80
N ASN A 69 -0.27 8.74 -19.10
CA ASN A 69 1.14 8.34 -19.05
C ASN A 69 1.79 8.53 -17.66
N CYS A 70 1.07 9.13 -16.70
CA CYS A 70 1.63 9.52 -15.41
C CYS A 70 2.91 10.37 -15.57
N ASP A 71 2.88 11.37 -16.46
CA ASP A 71 4.05 12.17 -16.85
C ASP A 71 4.36 13.27 -15.82
N GLN A 72 5.57 13.21 -15.25
CA GLN A 72 6.07 14.20 -14.29
C GLN A 72 6.34 15.58 -14.89
N ASN A 73 6.48 15.69 -16.22
CA ASN A 73 6.71 16.95 -16.93
C ASN A 73 5.46 17.50 -17.61
N GLY A 74 4.32 16.79 -17.50
CA GLY A 74 3.06 17.22 -18.07
C GLY A 74 2.41 18.38 -17.30
N PRO A 75 1.23 18.83 -17.75
CA PRO A 75 0.45 19.83 -17.05
C PRO A 75 0.15 19.42 -15.59
N LEU A 76 0.16 20.40 -14.68
CA LEU A 76 -0.31 20.18 -13.31
C LEU A 76 -1.83 19.96 -13.34
N MET A 77 -2.25 18.81 -12.82
CA MET A 77 -3.65 18.36 -12.73
C MET A 77 -4.19 18.49 -11.31
#